data_AF-A0A965NA65-F1
#
_entry.id   AF-A0A965NA65-F1
#
_cell.length_a   1.000
_cell.length_b   1.000
_cell.length_c   1.000
_cell.angle_alpha   90.00
_cell.angle_beta   90.00
_cell.angle_gamma   90.00
#
_symmetry.space_group_name_H-M   'P 1'
#
loop_
_entity.id
_entity.type
_entity.pdbx_description
1 polymer ?
#
loop_
_entity_poly.entity_id
_entity_poly.type
_entity_poly.pdbx_seq_one_letter_code
_entity_poly.pdbx_strand_id
1 'polypeptide(L)' 'EKLISFVGDRAGHDKRYAIDASKLERELGWKPSITFEEGLEKTVDWYLENQDWVEKVTSGEYQKYYQKMYTER' A
#
# COMPACT_ATOMS: atom_id res chain seq x y z
N GLU A 1 -11.08 0.43 21.24
CA GLU A 1 -11.82 0.47 19.96
C GLU A 1 -11.32 -0.65 19.05
N LYS A 2 -12.14 -1.15 18.11
CA LYS A 2 -11.73 -2.15 17.11
C LYS A 2 -11.48 -1.44 15.78
N LEU A 3 -10.22 -1.25 15.42
CA LEU A 3 -9.81 -0.53 14.19
C LEU A 3 -9.77 -1.42 12.93
N ILE A 4 -10.03 -2.72 13.07
CA ILE A 4 -9.97 -3.70 11.96
C ILE A 4 -11.36 -4.26 11.69
N SER A 5 -11.79 -4.19 10.42
CA SER A 5 -13.05 -4.73 9.92
C SER A 5 -12.80 -5.67 8.75
N PHE A 6 -13.36 -6.88 8.81
CA PHE A 6 -13.33 -7.82 7.69
C PHE A 6 -14.46 -7.50 6.72
N VAL A 7 -14.14 -7.45 5.43
CA VAL A 7 -15.09 -7.21 4.33
C VAL A 7 -15.01 -8.36 3.32
N GLY A 8 -15.95 -8.41 2.38
CA GLY A 8 -15.95 -9.42 1.31
C GLY A 8 -14.64 -9.42 0.52
N ASP A 9 -14.11 -10.60 0.23
CA ASP A 9 -12.86 -10.76 -0.50
C ASP A 9 -12.95 -10.22 -1.95
N ARG A 10 -11.80 -10.01 -2.60
CA ARG A 10 -11.72 -9.61 -4.00
C ARG A 10 -11.95 -10.83 -4.90
N ALA A 11 -12.80 -10.70 -5.92
CA ALA A 11 -12.95 -11.73 -6.93
C ALA A 11 -11.61 -11.95 -7.65
N GLY A 12 -11.13 -13.21 -7.70
CA GLY A 12 -9.83 -13.53 -8.28
C GLY A 12 -8.62 -13.09 -7.44
N HIS A 13 -8.74 -13.08 -6.12
CA HIS A 13 -7.61 -12.74 -5.24
C HIS A 13 -6.51 -13.82 -5.26
N ASP A 14 -5.45 -13.58 -6.03
CA ASP A 14 -4.21 -14.35 -5.93
C ASP A 14 -3.59 -14.21 -4.54
N LYS A 15 -3.41 -15.35 -3.85
CA LYS A 15 -3.05 -15.35 -2.43
C LYS A 15 -1.55 -15.19 -2.15
N ARG A 16 -0.70 -15.34 -3.17
CA ARG A 16 0.75 -15.33 -2.99
C ARG A 16 1.48 -14.79 -4.22
N TYR A 17 2.24 -13.73 -3.99
CA TYR A 17 3.28 -13.27 -4.89
C TYR A 17 4.64 -13.41 -4.20
N ALA A 18 5.65 -13.87 -4.94
CA ALA A 18 7.01 -13.97 -4.47
C ALA A 18 7.96 -13.80 -5.66
N ILE A 19 8.98 -12.96 -5.49
CA ILE A 19 9.98 -12.67 -6.51
C ILE A 19 11.34 -13.18 -6.02
N ASP A 20 12.05 -13.86 -6.91
CA ASP A 20 13.46 -14.18 -6.71
C ASP A 20 14.33 -13.11 -7.38
N ALA A 21 15.02 -12.30 -6.57
CA ALA A 21 15.91 -11.24 -7.02
C ALA A 21 17.40 -11.68 -7.12
N SER A 22 17.71 -12.98 -6.99
CA SER A 22 19.09 -13.48 -6.95
C SER A 22 19.90 -13.13 -8.19
N LYS A 23 19.26 -13.04 -9.36
CA LYS A 23 19.95 -12.63 -10.60
C LYS A 23 20.46 -11.19 -10.49
N LEU A 24 19.59 -10.29 -10.03
CA LEU A 24 19.88 -8.86 -9.87
C LEU A 24 21.00 -8.64 -8.83
N GLU A 25 20.97 -9.40 -7.73
CA GLU A 25 22.03 -9.37 -6.73
C GLU A 25 23.38 -9.86 -7.28
N ARG A 26 23.41 -11.01 -7.97
CA ARG A 26 24.67 -11.58 -8.46
C ARG A 26 25.30 -10.77 -9.60
N GLU A 27 24.48 -10.27 -10.53
CA GLU A 27 24.99 -9.64 -11.75
C GLU A 27 25.28 -8.15 -11.54
N LEU A 28 24.49 -7.46 -10.72
CA LEU A 28 24.62 -6.00 -10.52
C LEU A 28 25.03 -5.62 -9.10
N GLY A 29 25.18 -6.58 -8.18
CA GLY A 29 25.49 -6.31 -6.77
C GLY A 29 24.38 -5.58 -6.02
N TRP A 30 23.18 -5.48 -6.61
CA TRP A 30 22.07 -4.74 -6.03
C TRP A 30 21.51 -5.46 -4.81
N LYS A 31 21.22 -4.69 -3.77
CA LYS A 31 20.53 -5.13 -2.56
C LYS A 31 19.56 -4.05 -2.11
N PRO A 32 18.43 -4.41 -1.46
CA PRO A 32 17.58 -3.43 -0.81
C PRO A 32 18.38 -2.59 0.20
N SER A 33 18.13 -1.29 0.23
CA SER A 33 18.79 -0.38 1.16
C SER A 33 18.09 -0.25 2.51
N ILE A 34 16.87 -0.76 2.62
CA ILE A 34 16.03 -0.73 3.83
C ILE A 34 15.26 -2.05 3.99
N THR A 35 14.90 -2.39 5.22
CA THR A 35 13.97 -3.50 5.50
C THR A 35 12.51 -3.08 5.30
N PHE A 36 11.59 -4.03 5.40
CA PHE A 36 10.16 -3.75 5.34
C PHE A 36 9.72 -2.87 6.52
N GLU A 37 10.19 -3.18 7.72
CA GLU A 37 9.84 -2.47 8.95
C GLU A 37 10.27 -0.99 8.87
N GLU A 38 11.51 -0.73 8.48
CA GLU A 38 12.04 0.63 8.29
C GLU A 38 11.28 1.38 7.19
N GLY A 39 10.96 0.71 6.08
CA GLY A 39 10.20 1.30 4.99
C GLY A 39 8.76 1.64 5.40
N LEU A 40 8.11 0.78 6.19
CA LEU A 40 6.75 0.99 6.65
C LEU A 40 6.67 2.17 7.63
N GLU A 41 7.60 2.25 8.59
CA GLU A 41 7.69 3.37 9.54
C GLU A 41 7.84 4.71 8.81
N LYS A 42 8.84 4.81 7.92
CA LYS A 42 9.07 6.02 7.10
C LYS A 42 7.87 6.38 6.22
N THR A 43 7.15 5.38 5.72
CA THR A 43 5.94 5.61 4.94
C THR A 43 4.85 6.23 5.82
N VAL A 44 4.61 5.69 7.02
CA VAL A 44 3.62 6.26 7.96
C VAL A 44 3.99 7.71 8.31
N ASP A 45 5.24 7.97 8.66
CA ASP A 45 5.73 9.32 8.98
C ASP A 45 5.51 10.28 7.81
N TRP A 46 5.85 9.85 6.59
CA TRP A 46 5.63 10.67 5.40
C TRP A 46 4.16 11.04 5.22
N TYR A 47 3.22 10.11 5.42
CA TYR A 47 1.79 10.43 5.33
C TYR A 47 1.37 11.46 6.39
N LEU A 48 1.86 11.33 7.62
CA LEU A 48 1.55 12.27 8.71
C LEU A 48 2.11 13.67 8.44
N GLU A 49 3.30 13.76 7.84
CA GLU A 49 3.94 15.04 7.51
C GLU A 49 3.38 15.72 6.26
N ASN A 50 2.73 14.97 5.36
CA ASN A 50 2.31 15.46 4.04
C ASN A 50 0.77 15.53 3.87
N GLN A 51 0.05 15.93 4.92
CA GLN A 51 -1.43 15.99 4.92
C GLN A 51 -2.01 16.83 3.77
N ASP A 52 -1.43 18.01 3.48
CA ASP A 52 -1.86 18.85 2.35
C ASP A 52 -1.83 18.12 1.01
N TRP A 53 -0.85 17.24 0.80
CA TRP A 53 -0.74 16.44 -0.41
C TRP A 53 -1.82 15.36 -0.42
N VAL A 54 -1.99 14.66 0.71
CA VAL A 54 -2.99 13.60 0.88
C VAL A 54 -4.39 14.13 0.61
N GLU A 55 -4.76 15.29 1.17
CA GLU A 55 -6.07 15.91 0.96
C GLU A 55 -6.34 16.21 -0.53
N LYS A 56 -5.34 16.71 -1.25
CA LYS A 56 -5.48 17.04 -2.67
C LYS A 56 -5.75 15.79 -3.50
N VAL A 57 -5.03 14.69 -3.25
CA VAL A 57 -5.15 13.46 -4.06
C VAL A 57 -6.33 12.56 -3.65
N THR A 58 -6.89 12.75 -2.44
CA THR A 58 -8.01 11.95 -1.92
C THR A 58 -9.37 12.65 -2.07
N SER A 59 -9.46 13.69 -2.89
CA SER A 59 -10.70 14.45 -3.12
C SER A 59 -11.44 14.01 -4.40
N GLY A 60 -12.70 14.45 -4.55
CA GLY A 60 -13.46 14.33 -5.79
C GLY A 60 -13.67 12.89 -6.27
N GLU A 61 -13.11 12.56 -7.44
CA GLU A 61 -13.27 11.24 -8.04
C GLU A 61 -12.73 10.10 -7.17
N TYR A 62 -11.71 10.36 -6.34
CA TYR A 62 -11.22 9.37 -5.37
C TYR A 62 -12.30 8.98 -4.36
N GLN A 63 -13.02 9.96 -3.81
CA GLN A 63 -14.11 9.69 -2.86
C GLN A 63 -15.27 8.96 -3.53
N LYS A 64 -15.65 9.35 -4.75
CA LYS A 64 -16.71 8.66 -5.52
C LYS A 64 -16.36 7.21 -5.79
N TYR A 65 -15.11 6.92 -6.16
CA TYR A 65 -14.62 5.55 -6.33
C TYR A 65 -14.72 4.77 -5.02
N TYR A 66 -14.30 5.36 -3.90
CA TYR A 66 -14.31 4.69 -2.60
C TYR A 66 -15.74 4.34 -2.16
N GLN A 67 -16.69 5.26 -2.35
CA GLN A 67 -18.10 5.03 -2.06
C GLN A 67 -18.65 3.85 -2.86
N LYS A 68 -18.42 3.83 -4.18
CA LYS A 68 -18.88 2.76 -5.07
C LYS A 68 -18.29 1.40 -4.70
N MET A 69 -17.01 1.36 -4.32
CA MET A 69 -16.29 0.10 -4.10
C MET A 69 -16.46 -0.50 -2.71
N TYR A 70 -16.71 0.33 -1.69
CA TYR A 70 -16.67 -0.11 -0.29
C TYR A 70 -17.95 0.21 0.51
N THR A 71 -18.67 1.28 0.19
CA THR A 71 -19.88 1.68 0.94
C THR A 71 -21.15 1.13 0.32
N GLU A 72 -21.25 1.17 -1.01
CA GLU A 72 -22.41 0.68 -1.78
C GLU A 72 -22.29 -0.80 -2.16
N ARG A 73 -21.35 -1.51 -1.52
CA ARG A 73 -21.04 -2.91 -1.81
C ARG A 73 -22.05 -3.88 -1.18
#